data_AF-A0A812IXD5-F1
#
_entry.id   AF-A0A812IXD5-F1
#
_cell.length_a   1.000
_cell.length_b   1.000
_cell.length_c   1.000
_cell.angle_alpha   90.00
_cell.angle_beta   90.00
_cell.angle_gamma   90.00
#
_symmetry.space_group_name_H-M   'P 1'
#
loop_
_entity.id
_entity.type
_entity.pdbx_description
1 polymer ?
#
loop_
_entity_poly.entity_id
_entity_poly.type
_entity_poly.pdbx_seq_one_letter_code
_entity_poly.pdbx_strand_id
1 'polypeptide(L)'
;MLPMTLGANIGTTFTSMLAALAVMKPDSLQIAFVHLFFNIVGILIWFPAPIMRKVPLKAACLLGFYASYWRLVPLIYILVMFLAVPGVCLSISLLYGASVAGGVIVTLLALGALGGFIAWWWRGGCYKVVSKELRDERAAELAEEMGDWIRFWGLGLRVPRFRV
;
A
#
# COMPACT_ATOMS: atom_id res chain seq x y z
N MET A 1 -5.06 -3.26 -13.31
CA MET A 1 -5.19 -3.42 -11.85
C MET A 1 -5.56 -2.11 -11.15
N LEU A 2 -4.77 -1.04 -11.22
CA LEU A 2 -5.04 0.19 -10.44
C LEU A 2 -6.46 0.80 -10.58
N PRO A 3 -7.05 0.98 -11.79
CA PRO A 3 -8.42 1.52 -11.89
C PRO A 3 -9.47 0.59 -11.27
N MET A 4 -9.29 -0.73 -11.41
CA MET A 4 -10.20 -1.75 -10.87
C MET A 4 -10.16 -1.76 -9.33
N THR A 5 -8.97 -1.66 -8.73
CA THR A 5 -8.82 -1.59 -7.27
C THR A 5 -9.39 -0.30 -6.69
N LEU A 6 -9.21 0.84 -7.36
CA LEU A 6 -9.79 2.11 -6.92
C LEU A 6 -11.31 2.11 -7.02
N GLY A 7 -11.87 1.52 -8.08
CA GLY A 7 -13.32 1.32 -8.22
C GLY A 7 -13.91 0.44 -7.12
N ALA A 8 -13.25 -0.66 -6.77
CA ALA A 8 -13.68 -1.54 -5.67
C ALA A 8 -13.68 -0.82 -4.31
N ASN A 9 -12.69 0.03 -4.04
CA ASN A 9 -12.62 0.82 -2.81
C ASN A 9 -13.73 1.89 -2.71
N ILE A 10 -14.09 2.51 -3.84
CA ILE A 10 -15.29 3.39 -3.89
C ILE A 10 -16.56 2.57 -3.64
N GLY A 11 -16.70 1.42 -4.31
CA GLY A 11 -17.89 0.58 -4.17
C GLY A 11 -18.15 0.17 -2.73
N THR A 12 -17.14 -0.34 -2.04
CA THR A 12 -17.25 -0.77 -0.62
C THR A 12 -17.62 0.38 0.33
N THR A 13 -17.07 1.58 0.13
CA THR A 13 -17.41 2.75 0.95
C THR A 13 -18.80 3.30 0.66
N PHE A 14 -19.26 3.27 -0.60
CA PHE A 14 -20.65 3.59 -0.95
C PHE A 14 -21.63 2.60 -0.33
N THR A 15 -21.34 1.29 -0.40
CA THR A 15 -22.18 0.28 0.26
C THR A 15 -22.24 0.51 1.78
N SER A 16 -21.10 0.82 2.42
CA SER A 16 -21.06 1.16 3.84
C SER A 16 -21.90 2.41 4.17
N MET A 17 -21.92 3.42 3.31
CA MET A 17 -22.75 4.61 3.47
C MET A 17 -24.24 4.28 3.36
N LEU A 18 -24.64 3.48 2.37
CA LEU A 18 -26.04 3.04 2.24
C LEU A 18 -26.50 2.22 3.45
N ALA A 19 -25.64 1.34 3.96
CA ALA A 19 -25.92 0.58 5.19
C ALA A 19 -26.05 1.49 6.42
N ALA A 20 -25.17 2.49 6.56
CA ALA A 20 -25.24 3.46 7.66
C ALA A 20 -26.51 4.32 7.59
N LEU A 21 -26.94 4.72 6.38
CA LEU A 21 -28.21 5.41 6.15
C LEU A 21 -29.40 4.53 6.55
N ALA A 22 -29.37 3.23 6.28
CA ALA A 22 -30.44 2.32 6.69
C ALA A 22 -30.57 2.18 8.23
N VAL A 23 -29.45 2.27 8.95
CA VAL A 23 -29.40 2.20 10.42
C VAL A 23 -29.79 3.53 11.09
N MET A 24 -29.77 4.65 10.35
CA MET A 24 -30.16 6.00 10.80
C MET A 24 -29.47 6.46 12.10
N LYS A 25 -28.24 5.99 12.35
CA LYS A 25 -27.41 6.44 13.48
C LYS A 25 -26.41 7.51 13.02
N PRO A 26 -26.36 8.67 13.69
CA PRO A 26 -25.45 9.75 13.30
C PRO A 26 -23.99 9.32 13.32
N ASP A 27 -23.57 8.55 14.34
CA ASP A 27 -22.19 8.05 14.46
C ASP A 27 -21.80 7.13 13.30
N SER A 28 -22.70 6.22 12.90
CA SER A 28 -22.46 5.29 11.80
C SER A 28 -22.34 6.02 10.47
N LEU A 29 -23.18 7.05 10.27
CA LEU A 29 -23.16 7.87 9.07
C LEU A 29 -21.90 8.74 8.99
N GLN A 30 -21.47 9.30 10.12
CA GLN A 30 -20.22 10.06 10.22
C GLN A 30 -19.02 9.20 9.83
N ILE A 31 -18.90 7.99 10.38
CA ILE A 31 -17.82 7.06 10.04
C ILE A 31 -17.86 6.73 8.55
N ALA A 32 -19.04 6.38 8.00
CA ALA A 32 -19.17 6.06 6.59
C ALA A 32 -18.75 7.22 5.66
N PHE A 33 -19.11 8.46 6.00
CA PHE A 33 -18.66 9.63 5.24
C PHE A 33 -17.15 9.85 5.34
N VAL A 34 -16.55 9.68 6.52
CA VAL A 34 -15.08 9.77 6.67
C VAL A 34 -14.39 8.77 5.74
N HIS A 35 -14.86 7.52 5.69
CA HIS A 35 -14.31 6.51 4.78
C HIS A 35 -14.51 6.86 3.30
N LEU A 36 -15.70 7.34 2.93
CA LEU A 36 -16.01 7.72 1.56
C LEU A 36 -15.14 8.88 1.08
N PHE A 37 -15.09 9.97 1.86
CA PHE A 37 -14.28 11.14 1.51
C PHE A 37 -12.79 10.82 1.50
N PHE A 38 -12.29 10.02 2.44
CA PHE A 38 -10.90 9.57 2.42
C PHE A 38 -10.55 8.83 1.12
N ASN A 39 -11.44 7.95 0.64
CA ASN A 39 -11.21 7.22 -0.60
C ASN A 39 -11.31 8.10 -1.85
N ILE A 40 -12.29 9.01 -1.91
CA ILE A 40 -12.44 9.95 -3.03
C ILE A 40 -11.22 10.88 -3.10
N VAL A 41 -10.84 11.51 -1.99
CA VAL A 41 -9.68 12.41 -1.93
C VAL A 41 -8.40 11.64 -2.25
N GLY A 42 -8.23 10.43 -1.73
CA GLY A 42 -7.11 9.57 -2.08
C GLY A 42 -7.02 9.31 -3.58
N ILE A 43 -8.15 9.01 -4.23
CA ILE A 43 -8.19 8.83 -5.70
C ILE A 43 -7.83 10.14 -6.40
N LEU A 44 -8.38 11.28 -5.99
CA LEU A 44 -8.06 12.58 -6.59
C LEU A 44 -6.58 12.98 -6.43
N ILE A 45 -5.90 12.49 -5.40
CA ILE A 45 -4.48 12.70 -5.20
C ILE A 45 -3.66 11.75 -6.08
N TRP A 46 -3.94 10.44 -6.03
CA TRP A 46 -3.08 9.42 -6.63
C TRP A 46 -3.40 9.10 -8.09
N PHE A 47 -4.62 9.37 -8.56
CA PHE A 47 -5.11 8.95 -9.86
C PHE A 47 -5.02 10.01 -10.97
N PRO A 48 -5.16 11.33 -10.80
CA PRO A 48 -5.06 12.26 -11.93
C PRO A 48 -3.65 12.39 -12.50
N ALA A 49 -2.65 12.55 -11.62
CA ALA A 49 -1.27 12.82 -12.04
C ALA A 49 -0.50 11.52 -12.41
N PRO A 50 0.04 11.39 -13.63
CA PRO A 50 0.78 10.18 -14.05
C PRO A 50 2.02 9.88 -13.21
N ILE A 51 2.65 10.90 -12.64
CA ILE A 51 3.81 10.75 -11.75
C ILE A 51 3.38 10.11 -10.44
N MET A 52 2.24 10.55 -9.88
CA MET A 52 1.72 10.04 -8.62
C MET A 52 1.25 8.60 -8.75
N ARG A 53 0.61 8.22 -9.88
CA ARG A 53 0.23 6.83 -10.16
C ARG A 53 1.40 5.85 -10.11
N LYS A 54 2.59 6.27 -10.54
CA LYS A 54 3.77 5.40 -10.60
C LYS A 54 4.25 4.98 -9.22
N VAL A 55 4.04 5.79 -8.19
CA VAL A 55 4.49 5.51 -6.82
C VAL A 55 3.82 4.26 -6.22
N PRO A 56 2.49 4.17 -6.10
CA PRO A 56 1.83 2.98 -5.55
C PRO A 56 2.01 1.76 -6.45
N LEU A 57 2.07 1.94 -7.78
CA LEU A 57 2.33 0.84 -8.71
C LEU A 57 3.72 0.23 -8.52
N LYS A 58 4.76 1.06 -8.39
CA LYS A 58 6.13 0.59 -8.12
C LYS A 58 6.24 -0.07 -6.75
N ALA A 59 5.63 0.52 -5.72
CA ALA A 59 5.61 -0.06 -4.38
C ALA A 59 4.92 -1.43 -4.36
N ALA A 60 3.76 -1.57 -5.02
CA ALA A 60 3.04 -2.83 -5.12
C ALA A 60 3.82 -3.90 -5.91
N CYS A 61 4.45 -3.54 -7.03
CA CYS A 61 5.33 -4.46 -7.77
C CYS A 61 6.52 -4.90 -6.94
N LEU A 62 7.14 -3.97 -6.20
CA LEU A 62 8.29 -4.27 -5.34
C LEU A 62 7.88 -5.23 -4.21
N LEU A 63 6.77 -4.96 -3.53
CA LEU A 63 6.25 -5.83 -2.48
C LEU A 63 5.91 -7.23 -3.03
N GLY A 64 5.28 -7.30 -4.22
CA GLY A 64 4.98 -8.56 -4.90
C GLY A 64 6.24 -9.35 -5.27
N PHE A 65 7.29 -8.65 -5.72
CA PHE A 65 8.60 -9.25 -5.99
C PHE A 65 9.22 -9.81 -4.70
N TYR A 66 9.25 -9.08 -3.59
CA TYR A 66 9.75 -9.62 -2.31
C TYR A 66 8.92 -10.80 -1.80
N ALA A 67 7.59 -10.76 -1.99
CA ALA A 67 6.70 -11.84 -1.62
C ALA A 67 6.93 -13.14 -2.40
N SER A 68 7.47 -13.08 -3.63
CA SER A 68 7.81 -14.28 -4.39
C SER A 68 9.07 -14.98 -3.87
N TYR A 69 10.00 -14.24 -3.27
CA TYR A 69 11.22 -14.82 -2.69
C TYR A 69 10.96 -15.42 -1.32
N TRP A 70 10.37 -14.62 -0.43
CA TRP A 70 10.21 -14.99 0.97
C TRP A 70 8.73 -15.08 1.29
N ARG A 71 8.25 -16.31 1.48
CA ARG A 71 6.84 -16.61 1.83
C ARG A 71 6.36 -15.90 3.11
N LEU A 72 7.28 -15.46 3.96
CA LEU A 72 7.00 -14.70 5.19
C LEU A 72 6.75 -13.19 4.95
N VAL A 73 7.12 -12.63 3.80
CA VAL A 73 6.97 -11.20 3.53
C VAL A 73 5.50 -10.74 3.63
N PRO A 74 4.51 -11.44 3.03
CA PRO A 74 3.10 -11.08 3.22
C PRO A 74 2.65 -11.13 4.69
N LEU A 75 3.12 -12.10 5.47
CA LEU A 75 2.79 -12.21 6.89
C LEU A 75 3.36 -11.04 7.68
N ILE A 76 4.63 -10.71 7.47
CA ILE A 76 5.28 -9.55 8.09
C ILE A 76 4.55 -8.27 7.69
N TYR A 77 4.18 -8.11 6.42
CA TYR A 77 3.42 -6.98 5.93
C TYR A 77 2.08 -6.83 6.68
N ILE A 78 1.33 -7.91 6.85
CA ILE A 78 0.05 -7.90 7.58
C ILE A 78 0.27 -7.48 9.04
N LEU A 79 1.22 -8.11 9.74
CA LEU A 79 1.51 -7.79 11.14
C LEU A 79 1.95 -6.32 11.31
N VAL A 80 2.78 -5.81 10.41
CA VAL A 80 3.24 -4.43 10.49
C VAL A 80 2.11 -3.45 10.17
N MET A 81 1.39 -3.64 9.06
CA MET A 81 0.42 -2.66 8.57
C MET A 81 -0.93 -2.69 9.31
N PHE A 82 -1.37 -3.85 9.78
CA PHE A 82 -2.68 -4.01 10.43
C PHE A 82 -2.60 -4.09 11.95
N LEU A 83 -1.44 -4.39 12.53
CA LEU A 83 -1.27 -4.47 13.99
C LEU A 83 -0.29 -3.41 14.50
N ALA A 84 0.95 -3.40 14.02
CA ALA A 84 1.98 -2.51 14.56
C ALA A 84 1.68 -1.02 14.27
N VAL A 85 1.36 -0.65 13.03
CA VAL A 85 1.08 0.75 12.66
C VAL A 85 -0.16 1.29 13.40
N PRO A 86 -1.33 0.63 13.38
CA PRO A 86 -2.47 1.06 14.18
C PRO A 86 -2.18 1.06 15.69
N GLY A 87 -1.40 0.08 16.17
CA GLY A 87 -0.97 0.00 17.57
C GLY A 87 -0.10 1.18 18.00
N VAL A 88 0.82 1.63 17.13
CA VAL A 88 1.63 2.84 17.38
C VAL A 88 0.74 4.07 17.42
N CYS A 89 -0.17 4.24 16.45
CA CYS A 89 -1.13 5.35 16.47
C CYS A 89 -1.98 5.37 17.75
N LEU A 90 -2.47 4.21 18.18
CA LEU A 90 -3.23 4.06 19.42
C LEU A 90 -2.36 4.41 20.64
N SER A 91 -1.12 3.91 20.70
CA SER A 91 -0.20 4.21 21.81
C SER A 91 0.06 5.72 21.94
N ILE A 92 0.25 6.42 20.81
CA ILE A 92 0.39 7.88 20.79
C ILE A 92 -0.87 8.53 21.36
N SER A 93 -2.05 8.12 20.89
CA SER A 93 -3.33 8.65 21.39
C SER A 93 -3.50 8.46 22.90
N LEU A 94 -3.13 7.30 23.44
CA LEU A 94 -3.19 7.03 24.88
C LEU A 94 -2.15 7.82 25.67
N LEU A 95 -0.94 8.00 25.14
CA LEU A 95 0.13 8.79 25.76
C LEU A 95 -0.26 10.25 25.94
N TYR A 96 -0.94 10.85 24.95
CA TYR A 96 -1.46 12.21 25.09
C TYR A 96 -2.46 12.37 26.24
N GLY A 97 -3.22 11.32 26.57
CA GLY A 97 -4.11 11.32 27.73
C GLY A 97 -3.38 11.26 29.08
N ALA A 98 -2.20 10.65 29.13
CA ALA A 98 -1.39 10.51 30.35
C ALA A 98 -0.41 11.68 30.57
N SER A 99 0.23 12.15 29.49
CA SER A 99 1.17 13.27 29.53
C SER A 99 1.30 13.90 28.15
N VAL A 100 0.97 15.18 28.05
CA VAL A 100 1.11 15.96 26.82
C VAL A 100 2.58 15.96 26.36
N ALA A 101 3.53 16.12 27.29
CA ALA A 101 4.96 16.10 26.96
C ALA A 101 5.40 14.73 26.39
N GLY A 102 4.94 13.64 27.00
CA GLY A 102 5.21 12.27 26.51
C GLY A 102 4.62 12.04 25.12
N GLY A 103 3.36 12.44 24.91
CA GLY A 103 2.68 12.34 23.62
C GLY A 103 3.42 13.10 22.51
N VAL A 104 3.86 14.33 22.78
CA VAL A 104 4.62 15.14 21.82
C VAL A 104 5.96 14.49 21.47
N ILE A 105 6.73 14.03 22.46
CA ILE A 105 8.04 13.40 22.22
C ILE A 105 7.89 12.16 21.34
N VAL A 106 6.95 11.26 21.69
CA VAL A 106 6.75 10.01 20.95
C VAL A 106 6.23 10.29 19.53
N THR A 107 5.37 11.30 19.36
CA THR A 107 4.91 11.73 18.02
C THR A 107 6.07 12.24 17.17
N LEU A 108 6.95 13.07 17.71
CA LEU A 108 8.12 13.56 16.99
C LEU A 108 9.08 12.42 16.61
N LEU A 109 9.29 11.46 17.50
CA LEU A 109 10.08 10.26 17.21
C LEU A 109 9.45 9.41 16.10
N ALA A 110 8.13 9.20 16.14
CA ALA A 110 7.40 8.46 15.12
C ALA A 110 7.47 9.15 13.75
N LEU A 111 7.31 10.48 13.71
CA LEU A 111 7.47 11.28 12.49
C LEU A 111 8.91 11.24 11.96
N GLY A 112 9.91 11.30 12.85
CA GLY A 112 11.31 11.17 12.49
C GLY A 112 11.64 9.79 11.90
N ALA A 113 11.14 8.71 12.51
CA ALA A 113 11.29 7.35 12.01
C ALA A 113 10.60 7.17 10.64
N LEU A 114 9.39 7.69 10.49
CA LEU A 114 8.66 7.66 9.21
C LEU A 114 9.38 8.46 8.12
N GLY A 115 9.84 9.67 8.45
CA GLY A 115 10.62 10.51 7.53
C GLY A 115 11.93 9.86 7.11
N GLY A 116 12.65 9.24 8.06
CA GLY A 116 13.85 8.46 7.81
C GLY A 116 13.59 7.26 6.89
N PHE A 117 12.50 6.53 7.14
CA PHE A 117 12.06 5.42 6.28
C PHE A 117 11.73 5.89 4.85
N ILE A 118 10.97 6.98 4.70
CA ILE A 118 10.63 7.55 3.40
C ILE A 118 11.89 8.05 2.66
N ALA A 119 12.81 8.72 3.36
CA ALA A 119 14.06 9.19 2.78
C ALA A 119 14.96 8.02 2.32
N TRP A 120 15.06 6.97 3.14
CA TRP A 120 15.74 5.72 2.79
C TRP A 120 15.10 5.05 1.57
N TRP A 121 13.76 5.02 1.53
CA TRP A 121 12.99 4.49 0.40
C TRP A 121 13.28 5.27 -0.89
N TRP A 122 13.26 6.60 -0.85
CA TRP A 122 13.57 7.44 -2.02
C TRP A 122 15.03 7.36 -2.46
N ARG A 123 15.97 7.11 -1.56
CA ARG A 123 17.38 6.85 -1.88
C ARG A 123 17.62 5.43 -2.44
N GLY A 124 16.57 4.67 -2.71
CA GLY A 124 16.63 3.33 -3.29
C GLY A 124 17.06 2.24 -2.30
N GLY A 125 16.94 2.50 -0.99
CA GLY A 125 17.26 1.53 0.04
C GLY A 125 16.44 0.24 -0.06
N CYS A 126 15.18 0.34 -0.50
CA CYS A 126 14.30 -0.80 -0.74
C CYS A 126 14.75 -1.71 -1.90
N TYR A 127 15.69 -1.28 -2.74
CA TYR A 127 16.26 -2.09 -3.82
C TYR A 127 17.60 -2.75 -3.44
N LYS A 128 18.15 -2.43 -2.26
CA LYS A 128 19.41 -3.00 -1.75
C LYS A 128 19.22 -4.28 -0.92
N VAL A 129 17.98 -4.63 -0.56
CA VAL A 129 17.69 -5.80 0.29
C VAL A 129 17.82 -7.11 -0.51
N VAL A 130 17.64 -7.09 -1.83
CA VAL A 130 17.91 -8.22 -2.75
C VAL A 130 19.01 -7.82 -3.73
N SER A 131 19.99 -8.70 -3.96
CA SER A 131 21.12 -8.44 -4.87
C SER A 131 20.64 -8.24 -6.31
N LYS A 132 21.43 -7.49 -7.11
CA LYS A 132 21.06 -7.20 -8.50
C LYS A 132 21.04 -8.48 -9.35
N GLU A 133 21.97 -9.41 -9.11
CA GLU A 133 22.02 -10.68 -9.85
C GLU A 133 20.72 -11.47 -9.69
N LEU A 134 20.25 -11.61 -8.44
CA LEU A 134 19.04 -12.38 -8.14
C LEU A 134 17.79 -11.71 -8.76
N ARG A 135 17.75 -10.37 -8.80
CA ARG A 135 16.67 -9.62 -9.46
C ARG A 135 16.61 -9.85 -10.96
N ASP A 136 17.76 -9.88 -11.60
CA ASP A 136 17.87 -10.06 -13.04
C ASP A 136 17.57 -11.53 -13.43
N GLU A 137 18.01 -12.50 -12.63
CA GLU A 137 17.67 -13.92 -12.77
C GLU A 137 16.15 -14.14 -12.71
N ARG A 138 15.48 -13.61 -11.68
CA ARG A 138 14.03 -13.79 -11.54
C ARG A 138 13.22 -13.02 -12.59
N ALA A 139 13.71 -11.87 -13.04
CA ALA A 139 13.09 -11.16 -14.15
C ALA A 139 13.18 -11.97 -15.45
N ALA A 140 14.26 -12.73 -15.65
CA ALA A 140 14.40 -13.66 -16.76
C ALA A 140 13.46 -14.87 -16.62
N GLU A 141 13.42 -15.51 -15.45
CA GLU A 141 12.49 -16.62 -15.15
C GLU A 141 11.03 -16.23 -15.40
N LEU A 142 10.59 -15.08 -14.87
CA LEU A 142 9.24 -14.57 -15.08
C LEU A 142 8.93 -14.26 -16.55
N ALA A 143 9.91 -13.77 -17.30
CA ALA A 143 9.75 -13.50 -18.72
C ALA A 143 9.62 -14.79 -19.55
N GLU A 144 10.33 -15.85 -19.16
CA GLU A 144 10.23 -17.18 -19.75
C GLU A 144 8.88 -17.82 -19.43
N GLU A 145 8.49 -17.88 -18.16
CA GLU A 145 7.17 -18.39 -17.73
C GLU A 145 6.03 -17.68 -18.46
N MET A 146 6.04 -16.34 -18.48
CA MET A 146 5.01 -15.57 -19.19
C MET A 146 5.03 -15.82 -20.70
N GLY A 147 6.21 -15.98 -21.30
CA GLY A 147 6.37 -16.31 -22.71
C GLY A 147 5.77 -17.68 -23.06
N ASP A 148 5.92 -18.66 -22.19
CA ASP A 148 5.32 -19.98 -22.33
C ASP A 148 3.80 -19.93 -22.19
N TRP A 149 3.28 -19.19 -21.19
CA TRP A 149 1.83 -18.97 -21.06
C TRP A 149 1.24 -18.22 -22.27
N ILE A 150 1.96 -17.24 -22.81
CA ILE A 150 1.57 -16.48 -24.01
C ILE A 150 1.52 -17.40 -25.24
N ARG A 151 2.53 -18.26 -25.42
CA ARG A 151 2.57 -19.27 -26.48
C ARG A 151 1.46 -20.31 -26.33
N PHE A 152 1.22 -20.78 -25.11
CA PHE A 152 0.20 -21.76 -24.77
C PHE A 152 -1.22 -21.23 -25.07
N TRP A 153 -1.49 -19.95 -24.79
CA TRP A 153 -2.80 -19.33 -25.03
C TRP A 153 -2.93 -18.59 -26.38
N GLY A 154 -1.88 -18.55 -27.21
CA GLY A 154 -1.90 -17.86 -28.51
C GLY A 154 -2.16 -16.34 -28.42
N LEU A 155 -1.92 -15.73 -27.26
CA LEU A 155 -2.22 -14.32 -27.02
C LEU A 155 -1.07 -13.44 -27.51
N GLY A 156 -1.28 -12.57 -28.49
CA GLY A 156 -0.28 -11.62 -29.01
C GLY A 156 0.12 -10.49 -28.04
N LEU A 157 0.17 -10.77 -26.73
CA LEU A 157 0.51 -9.81 -25.69
C LEU A 157 2.03 -9.70 -25.54
N ARG A 158 2.54 -8.46 -25.47
CA ARG A 158 3.96 -8.21 -25.19
C ARG A 158 4.23 -8.37 -23.69
N VAL A 159 5.26 -9.14 -23.35
CA VAL A 159 5.75 -9.32 -21.98
C VAL A 159 6.06 -7.94 -21.36
N PRO A 160 5.46 -7.59 -20.21
CA PRO A 160 5.73 -6.31 -19.56
C PRO A 160 7.20 -6.26 -19.13
N ARG A 161 7.95 -5.31 -19.68
CA ARG A 161 9.36 -5.12 -19.33
C ARG A 161 9.42 -4.46 -17.95
N PHE A 162 9.76 -5.25 -16.93
CA PHE A 162 10.04 -4.77 -15.57
C PHE A 162 11.34 -3.96 -15.57
N ARG A 163 11.29 -2.74 -16.09
CA ARG A 163 12.40 -1.79 -16.00
C ARG A 163 12.34 -1.17 -14.61
N VAL A 164 12.98 -1.84 -13.65
CA VAL A 164 13.10 -1.38 -12.26
C VAL A 164 14.18 -0.33 -12.15
#